data_AF-A0A815R0K7-F1
#
_entry.id   AF-A0A815R0K7-F1
#
_cell.length_a   1.000
_cell.length_b   1.000
_cell.length_c   1.000
_cell.angle_alpha   90.00
_cell.angle_beta   90.00
_cell.angle_gamma   90.00
#
_symmetry.space_group_name_H-M   'P 1'
#
loop_
_entity.id
_entity.type
_entity.pdbx_description
1 polymer ?
#
loop_
_entity_poly.entity_id
_entity_poly.type
_entity_poly.pdbx_seq_one_letter_code
_entity_poly.pdbx_strand_id
1 'polypeptide(L)'
;MKKNTLSRTTSMNAQSSDFIADGLSNANVAEQQIDGIIELREFDIPYHSRETLHFLNIIRYDVRVEQPELIILAFDFECTKMRLKFPTHASDQIKLRQKNQ
;
A
#
# COMPACT_ATOMS: atom_id res chain seq x y z
N MET A 1 23.72 -34.88 63.23
CA MET A 1 23.79 -33.92 62.11
C MET A 1 22.71 -34.29 61.09
N LYS A 2 21.62 -33.51 61.01
CA LYS A 2 20.51 -33.75 60.07
C LYS A 2 20.91 -33.19 58.69
N LYS A 3 20.89 -34.02 57.64
CA LYS A 3 21.11 -33.58 56.26
C LYS A 3 19.83 -32.92 55.76
N ASN A 4 19.87 -31.61 55.52
CA ASN A 4 18.80 -30.86 54.87
C ASN A 4 18.83 -31.17 53.37
N THR A 5 17.89 -31.98 52.89
CA THR A 5 17.64 -32.17 51.46
C THR A 5 16.82 -30.98 50.96
N LEU A 6 17.51 -30.00 50.37
CA LEU A 6 16.88 -28.85 49.72
C LEU A 6 16.34 -29.29 48.35
N SER A 7 15.09 -29.71 48.27
CA SER A 7 14.40 -29.91 46.99
C SER A 7 14.04 -28.55 46.41
N ARG A 8 14.94 -28.00 45.58
CA ARG A 8 14.69 -26.83 44.74
C ARG A 8 13.62 -27.19 43.70
N THR A 9 12.37 -26.83 43.97
CA THR A 9 11.30 -26.82 42.97
C THR A 9 11.57 -25.67 41.99
N THR A 10 12.12 -26.00 40.83
CA THR A 10 12.14 -25.07 39.70
C THR A 10 10.72 -25.07 39.14
N SER A 11 9.94 -24.04 39.44
CA SER A 11 8.67 -23.76 38.75
C SER A 11 9.00 -23.38 37.30
N MET A 12 9.18 -24.38 36.45
CA MET A 12 9.23 -24.17 35.01
C MET A 12 7.81 -23.86 34.57
N ASN A 13 7.63 -22.64 34.06
CA ASN A 13 6.40 -22.11 33.50
C ASN A 13 5.98 -23.01 32.32
N ALA A 14 5.16 -24.02 32.59
CA ALA A 14 4.51 -24.84 31.59
C ALA A 14 3.27 -24.10 31.08
N GLN A 15 3.47 -23.00 30.37
CA GLN A 15 2.44 -22.32 29.59
C GLN A 15 2.98 -22.08 28.18
N SER A 16 3.28 -23.16 27.48
CA SER A 16 3.61 -23.12 26.05
C SER A 16 2.93 -24.24 25.26
N SER A 17 2.27 -25.20 25.92
CA SER A 17 1.52 -26.27 25.27
C SER A 17 0.12 -25.85 24.82
N ASP A 18 -0.41 -24.76 25.37
CA ASP A 18 -1.80 -24.35 25.13
C ASP A 18 -1.96 -23.50 23.86
N PHE A 19 -0.85 -23.10 23.22
CA PHE A 19 -0.88 -22.27 22.00
C PHE A 19 -0.94 -23.07 20.68
N ILE A 20 -0.74 -24.39 20.72
CA ILE A 20 -0.68 -25.23 19.49
C ILE A 20 -1.90 -26.15 19.35
N ALA A 21 -2.64 -26.44 20.43
CA ALA A 21 -3.72 -27.42 20.43
C ALA A 21 -5.08 -26.89 19.92
N ASP A 22 -5.25 -25.57 19.78
CA ASP A 22 -6.54 -24.96 19.42
C ASP A 22 -6.75 -24.83 17.90
N GLY A 23 -5.83 -25.34 17.08
CA GLY A 23 -5.83 -25.09 15.63
C GLY A 23 -6.79 -25.94 14.78
N LEU A 24 -7.45 -26.96 15.33
CA LEU A 24 -8.17 -27.97 14.51
C LEU A 24 -9.69 -28.12 14.75
N SER A 25 -10.28 -27.49 15.77
CA SER A 25 -11.74 -27.58 16.07
C SER A 25 -12.52 -26.26 15.91
N ASN A 26 -11.90 -25.23 15.37
CA ASN A 26 -12.23 -23.85 15.71
C ASN A 26 -13.10 -23.10 14.70
N ALA A 27 -14.05 -23.77 14.03
CA ALA A 27 -15.06 -23.06 13.21
C ALA A 27 -15.80 -21.99 14.05
N ASN A 28 -16.15 -22.33 15.29
CA ASN A 28 -16.84 -21.43 16.22
C ASN A 28 -15.94 -20.28 16.73
N VAL A 29 -14.63 -20.51 16.86
CA VAL A 29 -13.69 -19.48 17.33
C VAL A 29 -13.36 -18.51 16.20
N ALA A 30 -13.28 -19.00 14.95
CA ALA A 30 -13.15 -18.15 13.77
C ALA A 30 -14.40 -17.28 13.54
N GLU A 31 -15.61 -17.83 13.71
CA GLU A 31 -16.86 -17.05 13.63
C GLU A 31 -16.92 -15.93 14.68
N GLN A 32 -16.58 -16.23 15.94
CA GLN A 32 -16.54 -15.22 17.01
C GLN A 32 -15.49 -14.12 16.76
N GLN A 33 -14.40 -14.44 16.07
CA GLN A 33 -13.37 -13.47 15.72
C GLN A 33 -13.81 -12.52 14.59
N ILE A 34 -14.66 -13.00 13.68
CA ILE A 34 -15.23 -12.18 12.60
C ILE A 34 -16.22 -11.16 13.18
N ASP A 35 -17.01 -11.54 14.18
CA ASP A 35 -17.96 -10.63 14.87
C ASP A 35 -17.27 -9.46 15.61
N GLY A 36 -15.96 -9.56 15.88
CA GLY A 36 -15.17 -8.50 16.49
C GLY A 36 -14.67 -7.43 15.50
N ILE A 37 -14.78 -7.66 14.19
CA ILE A 37 -14.35 -6.70 13.16
C ILE A 37 -15.49 -5.72 12.89
N ILE A 38 -15.31 -4.46 13.28
CA ILE A 38 -16.34 -3.42 13.12
C ILE A 38 -16.34 -2.87 11.68
N GLU A 39 -15.18 -2.54 11.12
CA GLU A 39 -15.05 -2.05 9.75
C GLU A 39 -13.65 -2.28 9.16
N LEU A 40 -13.56 -2.23 7.82
CA LEU A 40 -12.30 -2.11 7.10
C LEU A 40 -12.04 -0.65 6.74
N ARG A 41 -10.86 -0.15 7.13
CA ARG A 41 -10.39 1.20 6.83
C ARG A 41 -9.30 1.15 5.78
N GLU A 42 -9.22 2.21 4.96
CA GLU A 42 -8.13 2.40 4.00
C GLU A 42 -8.01 1.26 2.96
N PHE A 43 -9.13 0.61 2.66
CA PHE A 43 -9.20 -0.52 1.74
C PHE A 43 -9.04 -0.10 0.28
N ASP A 44 -9.36 1.15 -0.04
CA ASP A 44 -9.36 1.74 -1.38
C ASP A 44 -8.07 2.49 -1.72
N ILE A 45 -7.08 2.51 -0.80
CA ILE A 45 -5.80 3.17 -1.05
C ILE A 45 -5.06 2.42 -2.17
N PRO A 46 -4.74 3.10 -3.30
CA PRO A 46 -3.96 2.49 -4.38
C PRO A 46 -2.59 2.01 -3.89
N TYR A 47 -2.13 0.88 -4.42
CA TYR A 47 -0.87 0.24 -3.99
C TYR A 47 0.33 1.20 -4.00
N HIS A 48 0.50 1.99 -5.07
CA HIS A 48 1.61 2.93 -5.19
C HIS A 48 1.62 4.00 -4.10
N SER A 49 0.46 4.43 -3.61
CA SER A 49 0.36 5.43 -2.53
C SER A 49 0.80 4.84 -1.19
N ARG A 50 0.44 3.59 -0.90
CA ARG A 50 0.83 2.89 0.33
C ARG A 50 2.34 2.63 0.39
N GLU A 51 2.90 2.13 -0.71
CA GLU A 51 4.35 1.91 -0.83
C GLU A 51 5.13 3.22 -0.69
N THR A 52 4.68 4.28 -1.34
CA THR A 52 5.32 5.60 -1.27
C THR A 52 5.34 6.12 0.17
N LEU A 53 4.23 6.02 0.92
CA LEU A 53 4.19 6.44 2.32
C LEU A 53 5.12 5.61 3.21
N HIS A 54 5.17 4.29 3.01
CA HIS A 54 6.05 3.41 3.77
C HIS A 54 7.53 3.77 3.56
N PHE A 55 7.95 3.98 2.31
CA PHE A 55 9.32 4.33 1.98
C PHE A 55 9.70 5.76 2.40
N LEU A 56 8.81 6.74 2.24
CA LEU A 56 9.09 8.14 2.63
C LEU A 56 9.25 8.30 4.15
N ASN A 57 8.54 7.52 4.96
CA ASN A 57 8.67 7.55 6.42
C ASN A 57 10.04 7.04 6.92
N ILE A 58 10.77 6.28 6.10
CA ILE A 58 12.11 5.77 6.41
C ILE A 58 13.19 6.81 6.05
N ILE A 59 12.92 7.68 5.07
CA ILE A 59 13.85 8.70 4.58
C ILE A 59 13.48 10.03 5.26
N ARG A 60 14.12 10.36 6.38
CA ARG A 60 13.93 11.67 7.05
C ARG A 60 14.46 12.80 6.16
N TYR A 61 13.57 13.65 5.67
CA TYR A 61 13.88 14.79 4.80
C TYR A 61 14.31 16.03 5.61
N ASP A 62 15.52 16.02 6.17
CA ASP A 62 16.11 17.21 6.81
C ASP A 62 17.05 17.99 5.88
N VAL A 63 17.09 17.65 4.60
CA VAL A 63 17.98 18.28 3.60
C VAL A 63 17.16 19.13 2.64
N ARG A 64 17.63 20.36 2.37
CA ARG A 64 17.07 21.19 1.30
C ARG A 64 17.39 20.53 -0.04
N VAL A 65 16.36 20.00 -0.70
CA VAL A 65 16.46 19.42 -2.04
C VAL A 65 16.15 20.51 -3.05
N GLU A 66 17.10 20.80 -3.94
CA GLU A 66 16.84 21.68 -5.09
C GLU A 66 15.99 20.94 -6.13
N GLN A 67 15.09 21.67 -6.78
CA GLN A 67 14.24 21.10 -7.82
C GLN A 67 15.11 20.72 -9.03
N PRO A 68 15.00 19.50 -9.57
CA PRO A 68 15.77 19.10 -10.74
C PRO A 68 15.33 19.85 -12.00
N GLU A 69 16.26 20.09 -12.92
CA GLU A 69 15.96 20.62 -14.26
C GLU A 69 15.33 19.54 -15.14
N LEU A 70 14.04 19.69 -15.45
CA LEU A 70 13.28 18.74 -16.26
C LEU A 70 13.30 19.15 -17.74
N ILE A 71 13.47 18.17 -18.63
CA ILE A 71 13.24 18.36 -20.06
C ILE A 71 11.74 18.25 -20.32
N ILE A 72 11.09 19.38 -20.59
CA ILE A 72 9.64 19.45 -20.82
C ILE A 72 9.35 19.47 -22.33
N LEU A 73 8.65 18.45 -22.82
CA LEU A 73 8.08 18.45 -24.17
C LEU A 73 6.59 18.82 -24.09
N ALA A 74 6.27 20.04 -24.51
CA ALA A 74 4.89 20.47 -24.70
C ALA A 74 4.56 20.50 -26.20
N PHE A 75 3.49 19.81 -26.60
CA PHE A 75 3.00 19.81 -27.98
C PHE A 75 1.53 20.20 -28.02
N ASP A 76 1.16 20.84 -29.13
CA ASP A 76 -0.20 21.25 -29.45
C ASP A 76 -0.46 20.83 -30.90
N PHE A 77 -1.59 20.20 -31.16
CA PHE A 77 -1.95 19.75 -32.49
C PHE A 77 -3.37 20.16 -32.81
N GLU A 78 -3.59 20.52 -34.07
CA GLU A 78 -4.88 20.89 -34.59
C GLU A 78 -5.43 19.76 -35.44
N CYS A 79 -6.74 19.71 -35.63
CA CYS A 79 -7.37 18.75 -36.55
C CYS A 79 -8.22 19.51 -37.57
N THR A 80 -8.46 18.89 -38.74
CA THR A 80 -9.62 19.30 -39.53
C THR A 80 -10.89 19.04 -38.72
N LYS A 81 -11.97 19.77 -39.05
CA LYS A 81 -13.30 19.43 -38.56
C LYS A 81 -14.36 19.87 -39.54
N MET A 82 -15.41 19.07 -39.68
CA MET A 82 -16.59 19.50 -40.41
C MET A 82 -17.27 20.67 -39.69
N ARG A 83 -17.96 21.54 -40.45
CA ARG A 83 -18.68 22.67 -39.87
C ARG A 83 -19.74 22.16 -38.89
N LEU A 84 -19.82 22.83 -37.74
CA LEU A 84 -20.80 22.55 -36.67
C LEU A 84 -20.72 21.13 -36.08
N LYS A 85 -19.62 20.40 -36.31
CA LYS A 85 -19.36 19.11 -35.66
C LYS A 85 -18.04 19.15 -34.89
N PHE A 86 -17.96 18.30 -33.87
CA PHE A 86 -16.70 18.02 -33.20
C PHE A 86 -15.77 17.22 -34.13
N PRO A 87 -14.44 17.39 -34.02
CA PRO A 87 -13.47 16.58 -34.74
C PRO A 87 -13.70 15.09 -34.43
N THR A 88 -13.61 14.23 -35.44
CA THR A 88 -13.66 12.77 -35.26
C THR A 88 -12.46 12.10 -35.88
N HIS A 89 -11.92 11.09 -35.22
CA HIS A 89 -10.74 10.35 -35.69
C HIS A 89 -10.96 9.65 -37.05
N ALA A 90 -12.21 9.40 -37.44
CA ALA A 90 -12.55 8.72 -38.69
C ALA A 90 -12.53 9.64 -39.90
N SER A 91 -12.93 10.91 -39.75
CA SER A 91 -13.05 11.86 -40.86
C SER A 91 -11.95 12.90 -40.89
N ASP A 92 -11.36 13.21 -39.74
CA ASP A 92 -10.49 14.36 -39.59
C ASP A 92 -9.01 13.98 -39.53
N GLN A 93 -8.18 14.81 -40.17
CA GLN A 93 -6.73 14.62 -40.21
C GLN A 93 -6.04 15.59 -39.25
N ILE A 94 -5.00 15.07 -38.58
CA ILE A 94 -4.13 15.88 -37.72
C ILE A 94 -3.35 16.86 -38.59
N LYS A 95 -3.45 18.13 -38.25
CA LYS A 95 -2.64 19.22 -38.77
C LYS A 95 -1.57 19.54 -37.74
N LEU A 96 -0.36 19.08 -37.99
CA LEU A 96 0.80 19.52 -37.23
C LEU A 96 1.18 20.93 -37.70
N ARG A 97 1.15 21.93 -36.81
CA ARG A 97 1.78 23.22 -37.12
C ARG A 97 3.29 23.04 -37.11
N GLN A 98 3.94 23.28 -38.26
CA GLN A 98 5.35 23.68 -38.22
C GLN A 98 5.40 25.07 -37.59
N LYS A 99 5.89 25.17 -36.35
CA LYS A 99 6.32 26.46 -35.80
C LYS A 99 7.57 26.85 -36.57
N ASN A 100 7.44 27.71 -37.57
CA ASN A 100 8.58 28.39 -38.17
C ASN A 100 9.30 29.12 -37.04
N GLN A 101 10.56 28.75 -36.82
CA GLN A 101 11.49 29.52 -36.00
C GLN A 101 11.74 30.88 -36.64
#